data_AF-W7YJM8-F1
#
_entry.id   AF-W7YJM8-F1
#
_cell.length_a   1.000
_cell.length_b   1.000
_cell.length_c   1.000
_cell.angle_alpha   90.00
_cell.angle_beta   90.00
_cell.angle_gamma   90.00
#
_symmetry.space_group_name_H-M   'P 1'
#
loop_
_entity.id
_entity.type
_entity.pdbx_description
1 polymer ?
#
loop_
_entity_poly.entity_id
_entity_poly.type
_entity_poly.pdbx_seq_one_letter_code
_entity_poly.pdbx_strand_id
1 'polypeptide(L)'
;MANLLSGLFGNYSEVSVQELSNLYGIYLMRDEKIQMGFRLVRDTFLVTEDRLIFIDHQGITGKKTRVASIHLDSIYEVTMETAGTGFDDSELTIHYMTSPYYKTNNIQTS
;
A
#
# COMPACT_ATOMS: atom_id res chain seq x y z
N MET A 1 2.09 -10.55 -10.98
CA MET A 1 3.02 -9.41 -11.15
C MET A 1 2.20 -8.13 -11.13
N ALA A 2 2.11 -7.48 -9.98
CA ALA A 2 1.46 -6.17 -9.85
C ALA A 2 2.58 -5.14 -9.64
N ASN A 3 3.07 -4.56 -10.74
CA ASN A 3 4.00 -3.43 -10.71
C ASN A 3 3.22 -2.17 -10.35
N LEU A 4 3.29 -1.75 -9.08
CA LEU A 4 2.54 -0.59 -8.58
C LEU A 4 3.43 0.51 -8.00
N LEU A 5 4.76 0.40 -8.05
CA LEU A 5 5.65 1.27 -7.27
C LEU A 5 6.69 2.05 -8.10
N SER A 6 6.78 1.87 -9.41
CA SER A 6 7.87 2.39 -10.27
C SER A 6 7.79 3.90 -10.59
N GLY A 7 7.12 4.71 -9.77
CA GLY A 7 6.95 6.16 -10.03
C GLY A 7 6.64 7.01 -8.80
N LEU A 8 6.98 6.51 -7.60
CA LEU A 8 6.43 7.00 -6.32
C LEU A 8 7.39 7.87 -5.49
N PHE A 9 8.19 8.76 -6.09
CA PHE A 9 8.94 9.75 -5.29
C PHE A 9 8.62 11.22 -5.59
N GLY A 10 7.71 11.50 -6.52
CA GLY A 10 7.24 12.85 -6.81
C GLY A 10 6.17 13.36 -5.83
N ASN A 11 6.56 14.03 -4.74
CA ASN A 11 5.69 14.80 -3.82
C ASN A 11 4.75 14.02 -2.87
N TYR A 12 5.27 13.11 -2.07
CA TYR A 12 4.51 12.60 -0.92
C TYR A 12 4.41 13.66 0.18
N SER A 13 3.16 14.02 0.54
CA SER A 13 2.89 14.83 1.73
C SER A 13 2.37 13.93 2.84
N GLU A 14 3.01 13.99 4.00
CA GLU A 14 2.49 13.34 5.21
C GLU A 14 1.18 14.04 5.62
N VAL A 15 0.15 13.24 5.91
CA VAL A 15 -1.18 13.73 6.29
C VAL A 15 -1.45 13.34 7.73
N SER A 16 -2.08 14.23 8.49
CA SER A 16 -2.40 13.95 9.89
C SER A 16 -3.30 12.70 10.04
N VAL A 17 -3.04 11.90 11.07
CA VAL A 17 -3.83 10.70 11.38
C VAL A 17 -5.32 11.03 11.56
N GLN A 18 -5.65 12.19 12.12
CA GLN A 18 -7.03 12.64 12.29
C GLN A 18 -7.73 12.89 10.95
N GLU A 19 -7.08 13.56 10.01
CA GLU A 19 -7.63 13.78 8.66
C GLU A 19 -7.83 12.44 7.93
N LEU A 20 -6.84 11.55 7.98
CA LEU A 20 -6.91 10.23 7.36
C LEU A 20 -8.03 9.37 7.97
N SER A 21 -8.21 9.41 9.29
CA SER A 21 -9.29 8.68 9.98
C SER A 21 -10.68 9.21 9.57
N ASN A 22 -10.82 10.52 9.40
CA ASN A 22 -12.09 11.12 8.96
C ASN A 22 -12.44 10.72 7.51
N LEU A 23 -11.44 10.64 6.63
CA LEU A 23 -11.65 10.31 5.22
C LEU A 23 -11.80 8.80 4.97
N TYR A 24 -11.00 7.99 5.65
CA TYR A 24 -10.79 6.58 5.32
C TYR A 24 -11.15 5.62 6.45
N GLY A 25 -11.72 6.11 7.55
CA GLY A 25 -12.14 5.28 8.68
C GLY A 25 -13.12 4.16 8.30
N ILE A 26 -13.91 4.33 7.22
CA ILE A 26 -14.81 3.30 6.71
C ILE A 26 -14.09 2.04 6.18
N TYR A 27 -12.79 2.13 5.89
CA TYR A 27 -11.98 1.01 5.38
C TYR A 27 -11.19 0.29 6.49
N LEU A 28 -11.20 0.84 7.71
CA LEU A 28 -10.53 0.26 8.88
C LEU A 28 -11.40 -0.83 9.51
N MET A 29 -10.74 -1.84 10.07
CA MET A 29 -11.38 -2.82 10.93
C MET A 29 -11.74 -2.20 12.29
N ARG A 30 -12.58 -2.90 13.06
CA ARG A 30 -12.93 -2.46 14.41
C ARG A 30 -11.66 -2.36 15.25
N ASP A 31 -11.47 -1.20 15.86
CA ASP A 31 -10.33 -0.84 16.73
C ASP A 31 -8.96 -0.73 16.02
N GLU A 32 -8.91 -0.83 14.68
CA GLU A 32 -7.67 -0.65 13.90
C GLU A 32 -7.26 0.83 13.84
N LYS A 33 -5.99 1.12 14.15
CA LYS A 33 -5.45 2.48 14.21
C LYS A 33 -4.46 2.75 13.09
N ILE A 34 -4.64 3.89 12.43
CA ILE A 34 -3.68 4.45 11.48
C ILE A 34 -2.47 4.97 12.27
N GLN A 35 -1.27 4.50 11.92
CA GLN A 35 0.00 4.97 12.50
C GLN A 35 0.58 6.14 11.69
N MET A 36 0.46 6.05 10.36
CA MET A 36 0.89 7.10 9.44
C MET A 36 0.16 6.97 8.12
N GLY A 37 0.17 8.03 7.32
CA GLY A 37 -0.25 7.93 5.95
C GLY A 37 0.24 9.10 5.11
N PHE A 38 0.35 8.82 3.82
CA PHE A 38 0.94 9.73 2.87
C PHE A 38 0.02 9.84 1.67
N ARG A 39 -0.13 11.07 1.17
CA ARG A 39 -0.94 11.36 -0.02
C ARG A 39 -0.02 11.73 -1.17
N LEU A 40 -0.19 11.02 -2.29
CA LEU A 40 0.46 11.28 -3.56
C LEU A 40 -0.60 11.73 -4.57
N VAL A 41 -0.70 13.03 -4.81
CA VAL A 41 -1.72 13.63 -5.68
C VAL A 41 -3.14 13.23 -5.23
N ARG A 42 -3.74 12.19 -5.83
CA ARG A 42 -5.05 11.64 -5.47
C ARG A 42 -4.95 10.34 -4.67
N ASP A 43 -3.83 9.65 -4.74
CA ASP A 43 -3.69 8.34 -4.14
C ASP A 43 -3.25 8.49 -2.69
N THR A 44 -3.72 7.59 -1.84
CA THR A 44 -3.37 7.59 -0.42
C THR A 44 -2.81 6.23 -0.03
N PHE A 45 -1.67 6.28 0.67
CA PHE A 45 -1.02 5.14 1.29
C PHE A 45 -1.16 5.28 2.80
N LEU A 46 -1.79 4.30 3.45
CA LEU A 46 -1.97 4.24 4.89
C LEU A 46 -1.15 3.08 5.46
N VAL A 47 -0.55 3.32 6.62
CA VAL A 47 0.08 2.29 7.44
C VAL A 47 -0.71 2.21 8.74
N THR A 48 -1.27 1.04 9.03
CA THR A 48 -1.95 0.76 10.31
C THR A 48 -1.08 -0.13 11.19
N GLU A 49 -1.59 -0.53 12.35
CA GLU A 49 -0.95 -1.55 13.19
C GLU A 49 -0.92 -2.95 12.56
N ASP A 50 -1.83 -3.24 11.62
CA ASP A 50 -2.01 -4.59 11.06
C ASP A 50 -1.62 -4.71 9.58
N ARG A 51 -1.77 -3.65 8.78
CA ARG A 51 -1.67 -3.72 7.31
C ARG A 51 -1.32 -2.40 6.65
N LEU A 52 -0.83 -2.52 5.43
CA LEU A 52 -0.73 -1.44 4.47
C LEU A 52 -2.04 -1.32 3.70
N ILE A 53 -2.53 -0.09 3.48
CA ILE A 53 -3.74 0.18 2.69
C ILE A 53 -3.40 1.17 1.59
N PHE A 54 -3.66 0.79 0.34
CA PHE A 54 -3.48 1.64 -0.84
C PHE A 54 -4.86 2.01 -1.38
N ILE A 55 -5.12 3.30 -1.50
CA ILE A 55 -6.38 3.87 -1.95
C ILE A 55 -6.10 4.68 -3.22
N ASP A 56 -6.64 4.22 -4.34
CA ASP A 56 -6.51 4.82 -5.66
C ASP A 56 -7.89 5.32 -6.13
N HIS A 57 -8.00 6.62 -6.37
CA HIS A 57 -9.21 7.25 -6.90
C HIS A 57 -9.17 7.26 -8.43
N GLN A 58 -9.91 6.32 -9.03
CA GLN A 58 -9.92 6.06 -10.46
C GLN A 58 -10.97 6.87 -11.23
N GLY A 59 -10.65 7.14 -12.49
CA GLY A 59 -11.53 7.80 -13.45
C GLY A 59 -11.50 9.33 -13.37
N ILE A 60 -12.25 9.95 -14.28
CA ILE A 60 -12.32 11.42 -14.42
C ILE A 60 -13.09 12.04 -13.25
N THR A 61 -14.16 11.38 -12.79
CA THR A 61 -15.00 11.86 -11.69
C THR A 61 -14.47 11.49 -10.30
N GLY A 62 -13.45 10.63 -10.21
CA GLY A 62 -12.88 10.15 -8.94
C GLY A 62 -13.81 9.29 -8.07
N LYS A 63 -15.02 8.97 -8.55
CA LYS A 63 -16.01 8.21 -7.76
C LYS A 63 -15.67 6.74 -7.58
N LYS A 64 -14.92 6.16 -8.52
CA LYS A 64 -14.49 4.76 -8.44
C LYS A 64 -13.22 4.73 -7.59
N THR A 65 -13.25 4.02 -6.48
CA THR A 65 -12.07 3.87 -5.61
C THR A 65 -11.64 2.43 -5.60
N ARG A 66 -10.35 2.18 -5.87
CA ARG A 66 -9.71 0.89 -5.64
C ARG A 66 -9.04 0.94 -4.28
N VAL A 67 -9.35 -0.04 -3.44
CA VAL A 67 -8.69 -0.23 -2.15
C VAL A 67 -7.97 -1.56 -2.17
N ALA A 68 -6.66 -1.54 -1.98
CA ALA A 68 -5.83 -2.73 -1.82
C ALA A 68 -5.29 -2.78 -0.39
N SER A 69 -5.28 -3.97 0.20
CA SER A 69 -4.82 -4.17 1.57
C SER A 69 -3.79 -5.31 1.59
N ILE A 70 -2.66 -5.07 2.25
CA ILE A 70 -1.56 -6.02 2.40
C ILE A 70 -1.26 -6.13 3.90
N HIS A 71 -1.57 -7.27 4.50
CA HIS A 71 -1.23 -7.51 5.90
C HIS A 71 0.27 -7.53 6.10
N LEU A 72 0.74 -6.95 7.20
CA LEU A 72 2.17 -6.85 7.49
C LEU A 72 2.81 -8.24 7.65
N ASP A 73 2.06 -9.23 8.15
CA ASP A 73 2.49 -10.63 8.30
C ASP A 73 2.73 -11.36 6.96
N SER A 74 2.16 -10.85 5.87
CA SER A 74 2.29 -11.43 4.52
C SER A 74 3.52 -10.94 3.76
N ILE A 75 4.17 -9.89 4.27
CA ILE A 75 5.36 -9.28 3.66
C ILE A 75 6.57 -10.15 4.00
N TYR A 76 7.29 -10.61 2.98
CA TYR A 76 8.48 -11.46 3.16
C TYR A 76 9.78 -10.77 2.77
N GLU A 77 9.71 -9.67 2.01
CA GLU A 77 10.90 -8.91 1.60
C GLU A 77 10.52 -7.46 1.32
N VAL A 78 11.36 -6.54 1.77
CA VAL A 78 11.26 -5.10 1.51
C VAL A 78 12.64 -4.62 1.09
N THR A 79 12.72 -3.98 -0.08
CA THR A 79 13.96 -3.43 -0.62
C THR A 79 13.78 -1.96 -0.96
N MET A 80 14.84 -1.17 -0.78
CA MET A 80 14.86 0.24 -1.13
C MET A 80 16.13 0.54 -1.92
N GLU A 81 15.96 1.20 -3.06
CA GLU A 81 17.05 1.71 -3.88
C GLU A 81 17.04 3.24 -3.79
N THR A 82 18.11 3.84 -3.28
CA THR A 82 18.21 5.30 -3.17
C THR A 82 18.69 5.88 -4.49
N ALA A 83 18.19 7.05 -4.85
CA ALA A 83 18.66 7.77 -6.02
C ALA A 83 20.17 8.10 -5.90
N GLY A 84 20.95 7.75 -6.94
CA GLY A 84 22.37 8.07 -7.02
C GLY A 84 22.62 9.53 -7.41
N THR A 85 23.89 9.92 -7.60
CA THR A 85 24.25 11.29 -8.04
C THR A 85 23.75 11.56 -9.46
N GLY A 86 22.52 12.04 -9.63
CA GLY A 86 21.99 12.52 -10.92
C GLY A 86 20.58 12.07 -11.30
N PHE A 87 19.94 11.19 -10.53
CA PHE A 87 18.52 10.86 -10.67
C PHE A 87 17.82 11.17 -9.34
N ASP A 88 16.57 11.63 -9.39
CA ASP A 88 15.83 12.16 -8.23
C ASP A 88 14.84 11.15 -7.62
N ASP A 89 14.75 9.97 -8.22
CA ASP A 89 13.78 8.95 -7.83
C ASP A 89 14.50 7.84 -7.05
N SER A 90 14.17 7.73 -5.77
CA SER A 90 14.41 6.48 -5.02
C SER A 90 13.34 5.46 -5.43
N GLU A 91 13.47 4.20 -5.04
CA GLU A 91 12.44 3.18 -5.26
C GLU A 91 12.26 2.34 -3.99
N LEU A 92 11.01 2.08 -3.59
CA LEU A 92 10.67 1.17 -2.49
C LEU A 92 9.85 0.02 -3.06
N THR A 93 10.36 -1.21 -2.92
CA THR A 93 9.69 -2.42 -3.37
C THR A 93 9.28 -3.29 -2.17
N ILE A 94 8.02 -3.72 -2.18
CA ILE A 94 7.44 -4.56 -1.13
C ILE A 94 6.94 -5.87 -1.76
N HIS A 95 7.51 -6.98 -1.34
CA HIS A 95 7.12 -8.32 -1.75
C HIS A 95 6.27 -8.98 -0.67
N TYR A 96 5.10 -9.50 -1.07
CA TYR A 96 4.14 -10.11 -0.17
C TYR A 96 3.46 -11.32 -0.78
N MET A 97 3.02 -12.24 0.07
CA MET A 97 2.24 -13.40 -0.34
C MET A 97 0.77 -13.01 -0.52
N THR A 98 0.26 -13.13 -1.74
CA THR A 98 -1.18 -12.90 -2.04
C THR A 98 -2.08 -14.03 -1.53
N SER A 99 -1.48 -15.16 -1.16
CA SER A 99 -2.16 -16.30 -0.55
C SER A 99 -1.30 -16.89 0.56
N PRO A 100 -1.60 -16.59 1.82
CA PRO A 100 -1.26 -17.48 2.91
C PRO A 100 -2.28 -18.65 3.06
N TYR A 101 -3.45 -18.59 2.40
CA TYR A 101 -4.59 -19.49 2.63
C TYR A 101 -4.97 -20.45 1.49
N TYR A 102 -4.29 -20.50 0.35
CA TYR A 102 -4.41 -21.66 -0.54
C TYR A 102 -3.81 -22.87 0.17
N LYS A 103 -4.64 -23.59 0.93
CA LYS A 103 -4.42 -25.02 1.15
C LYS A 103 -4.31 -25.63 -0.25
N THR A 104 -3.09 -25.99 -0.65
CA THR A 104 -2.87 -26.83 -1.82
C THR A 104 -3.59 -28.14 -1.55
N ASN A 105 -4.76 -28.33 -2.19
CA ASN A 105 -5.47 -29.60 -2.17
C ASN A 105 -4.95 -30.58 -3.24
N ASN A 106 -4.00 -30.14 -4.08
CA ASN A 106 -3.44 -30.96 -5.14
C ASN A 106 -1.91 -31.00 -5.01
N ILE A 107 -1.45 -31.89 -4.13
CA ILE A 107 -0.07 -32.35 -4.14
C ILE A 107 0.09 -33.18 -5.43
N GLN A 108 0.68 -32.61 -6.47
CA GLN A 108 1.24 -33.42 -7.57
C GLN A 108 2.71 -33.66 -7.24
N THR A 109 3.00 -34.83 -6.71
CA THR A 109 4.36 -35.38 -6.73
C THR A 109 4.55 -36.10 -8.07
N SER A 110 5.46 -35.60 -8.89
CA SER A 110 6.07 -36.36 -9.99
C SER A 110 7.02 -37.43 -9.46
#